data_AF-A0A0T7H535-F1
#
_entry.id   AF-A0A0T7H535-F1
#
_cell.length_a   1.000
_cell.length_b   1.000
_cell.length_c   1.000
_cell.angle_alpha   90.00
_cell.angle_beta   90.00
_cell.angle_gamma   90.00
#
_symmetry.space_group_name_H-M   'P 1'
#
loop_
_entity.id
_entity.type
_entity.pdbx_description
1 polymer ?
#
loop_
_entity_poly.entity_id
_entity_poly.type
_entity_poly.pdbx_seq_one_letter_code
_entity_poly.pdbx_strand_id
1 'polypeptide(L)' 'MIGYYVTGDADFILIITATDMEDYEQFTRRFFYENYDIRTFKTMVVMDRVKANFSVPIANSEAIRPRISR' A
#
# COMPACT_ATOMS: atom_id res chain seq x y z
N MET A 1 8.37 5.70 -4.87
CA MET A 1 7.76 4.35 -4.76
C MET A 1 7.70 3.96 -3.29
N ILE A 2 6.61 3.36 -2.84
CA ILE A 2 6.47 2.83 -1.48
C ILE A 2 6.09 1.35 -1.58
N GLY A 3 6.73 0.49 -0.79
CA GLY A 3 6.48 -0.95 -0.79
C GLY A 3 6.03 -1.44 0.59
N TYR A 4 5.09 -2.37 0.59
CA TYR A 4 4.58 -3.03 1.79
C TYR A 4 4.70 -4.53 1.63
N TYR A 5 5.26 -5.20 2.65
CA TYR A 5 5.13 -6.64 2.79
C TYR A 5 3.80 -6.93 3.46
N VAL A 6 2.97 -7.74 2.80
CA VAL A 6 1.61 -8.02 3.27
C VAL A 6 1.37 -9.52 3.30
N THR A 7 0.43 -9.93 4.14
CA THR A 7 -0.07 -11.30 4.15
C THR A 7 -1.34 -11.37 3.30
N GLY A 8 -1.44 -12.33 2.37
CA GLY A 8 -2.63 -12.50 1.53
C GLY A 8 -2.33 -13.18 0.20
N ASP A 9 -3.09 -12.82 -0.84
CA ASP A 9 -2.93 -13.31 -2.22
C ASP A 9 -1.62 -12.85 -2.89
N ALA A 10 -1.06 -11.74 -2.41
CA ALA A 10 0.24 -11.23 -2.83
C ALA A 10 1.15 -11.06 -1.61
N ASP A 11 2.45 -11.33 -1.78
CA ASP A 11 3.46 -11.12 -0.73
C ASP A 11 3.86 -9.65 -0.62
N PHE A 12 3.78 -8.91 -1.72
CA PHE A 12 4.22 -7.51 -1.81
C PHE A 12 3.18 -6.64 -2.53
N ILE A 13 2.97 -5.44 -2.00
CA ILE A 13 2.21 -4.37 -2.65
C ILE A 13 3.13 -3.18 -2.88
N LEU A 14 3.12 -2.66 -4.10
CA LEU A 14 3.91 -1.52 -4.53
C LEU A 14 2.99 -0.36 -4.94
N ILE A 15 3.19 0.81 -4.35
CA ILE A 15 2.54 2.05 -4.75
C ILE A 15 3.52 2.84 -5.62
N ILE A 16 3.11 3.03 -6.88
CA ILE A 16 3.91 3.68 -7.93
C ILE A 16 3.15 4.91 -8.41
N THR A 17 3.90 5.97 -8.70
CA THR A 17 3.41 7.16 -9.40
C THR A 17 4.09 7.19 -10.76
N ALA A 18 3.30 7.27 -11.82
CA ALA A 18 3.76 7.40 -13.20
C ALA A 18 3.05 8.59 -13.85
N THR A 19 3.70 9.22 -14.82
CA THR A 19 3.11 10.36 -15.54
C THR A 19 2.00 9.92 -16.50
N ASP A 20 2.16 8.75 -17.11
CA ASP A 20 1.21 8.11 -18.01
C ASP A 20 1.40 6.58 -18.00
N MET A 21 0.63 5.89 -18.84
CA MET A 21 0.70 4.42 -18.93
C MET A 21 1.97 3.92 -19.64
N GLU A 22 2.59 4.73 -20.49
CA GLU A 22 3.84 4.37 -21.17
C GLU A 22 5.01 4.40 -20.19
N ASP A 23 5.08 5.42 -19.35
CA ASP A 23 6.03 5.54 -18.24
C ASP A 23 5.88 4.38 -17.24
N TYR A 24 4.63 4.00 -16.91
CA TYR A 24 4.36 2.80 -16.11
C TYR A 24 4.85 1.52 -16.79
N GLU A 25 4.62 1.35 -18.09
CA GLU A 25 5.07 0.17 -18.82
C GLU A 25 6.60 0.08 -18.86
N GLN A 26 7.29 1.20 -19.10
CA GLN A 26 8.75 1.23 -19.06
C GLN A 26 9.29 0.90 -17.68
N PHE A 27 8.66 1.42 -16.61
CA PHE A 27 9.00 1.08 -15.24
C PHE A 27 8.85 -0.42 -14.97
N THR A 28 7.69 -1.00 -15.31
CA THR A 28 7.41 -2.42 -15.07
C THR A 28 8.34 -3.32 -15.87
N ARG A 29 8.63 -2.99 -17.14
CA ARG A 29 9.64 -3.73 -17.93
C ARG A 29 10.98 -3.72 -17.22
N ARG A 30 11.52 -2.58 -16.81
CA ARG A 30 12.82 -2.53 -16.13
C ARG A 30 12.81 -3.27 -14.79
N PHE A 31 11.78 -3.04 -13.98
CA PHE A 31 11.68 -3.60 -12.64
C PHE A 31 11.46 -5.11 -12.62
N PHE A 32 10.65 -5.66 -13.54
CA PHE A 32 10.36 -7.10 -13.59
C PHE A 32 11.37 -7.89 -14.44
N TYR A 33 12.04 -7.29 -15.43
CA TYR A 33 13.07 -7.99 -16.21
C TYR A 33 14.30 -8.38 -15.38
N GLU A 34 14.60 -7.63 -14.31
CA GLU A 34 15.78 -7.88 -13.47
C GLU A 34 15.51 -8.83 -12.29
N ASN A 35 14.26 -9.20 -12.03
CA ASN A 35 13.86 -9.94 -10.82
C ASN A 35 13.16 -11.26 -11.16
N TYR A 36 13.95 -12.33 -11.24
CA TYR A 36 13.49 -13.71 -11.54
C TYR A 36 12.55 -14.30 -10.48
N ASP A 37 12.49 -13.70 -9.28
CA ASP A 37 11.68 -14.18 -8.15
C ASP A 37 10.20 -13.79 -8.26
N ILE A 38 9.83 -12.98 -9.26
CA ILE A 38 8.48 -12.48 -9.43
C ILE A 38 7.73 -13.40 -10.40
N ARG A 39 6.89 -14.30 -9.85
CA ARG A 39 6.15 -15.30 -10.64
C ARG A 39 4.99 -14.69 -11.44
N THR A 40 4.27 -13.75 -10.85
CA THR A 40 3.11 -13.07 -11.43
C THR A 40 2.89 -11.78 -10.67
N PHE A 41 2.40 -10.73 -11.34
CA PHE A 41 1.99 -9.50 -10.70
C PHE A 41 0.64 -9.03 -11.27
N LYS A 42 -0.12 -8.30 -10.45
CA LYS A 42 -1.40 -7.69 -10.82
C LYS A 42 -1.29 -6.19 -10.75
N THR A 43 -1.60 -5.51 -11.86
CA THR A 43 -1.66 -4.05 -11.91
C THR A 43 -3.01 -3.56 -11.41
N MET A 44 -3.01 -2.59 -10.49
CA MET A 44 -4.21 -1.90 -10.02
C MET A 44 -4.03 -0.39 -10.22
N VAL A 45 -4.88 0.22 -11.05
CA VAL A 45 -4.84 1.66 -11.34
C VAL A 45 -5.87 2.37 -10.48
N VAL A 46 -5.43 3.39 -9.74
CA VAL A 46 -6.32 4.22 -8.93
C VAL A 46 -7.06 5.20 -9.84
N MET A 47 -8.34 4.94 -10.07
CA MET A 47 -9.20 5.80 -10.91
C MET A 47 -9.62 7.08 -10.17
N ASP A 48 -9.93 6.97 -8.88
CA ASP A 48 -10.31 8.10 -8.02
C ASP A 48 -9.94 7.82 -6.56
N ARG A 49 -9.58 8.88 -5.81
CA ARG A 49 -9.16 8.81 -4.40
C ARG A 49 -10.23 9.42 -3.50
N VAL A 50 -11.23 8.62 -3.17
CA VAL A 50 -12.36 9.06 -2.31
C VAL A 50 -11.91 9.39 -0.88
N LYS A 51 -10.92 8.69 -0.34
CA LYS A 51 -10.36 8.94 1.00
C LYS A 51 -8.86 8.73 0.99
N ALA A 52 -8.12 9.80 1.26
CA ALA A 52 -6.67 9.77 1.37
C ALA A 52 -6.23 10.74 2.48
N ASN A 53 -5.85 10.21 3.63
CA ASN A 53 -5.26 10.99 4.71
C ASN A 53 -4.08 10.21 5.32
N PHE A 54 -3.22 10.95 6.02
CA PHE A 54 -2.05 10.40 6.72
C PHE A 54 -2.26 10.36 8.23
N SER A 55 -3.50 10.59 8.69
CA SER A 55 -3.82 10.61 10.11
C SER A 55 -3.92 9.18 10.64
N VAL A 56 -3.02 8.82 11.55
CA VAL A 56 -3.09 7.55 12.27
C VAL A 56 -3.93 7.75 13.53
N PRO A 57 -5.08 7.06 13.67
CA PRO A 57 -5.85 7.13 14.90
C PRO A 57 -5.10 6.38 15.99
N ILE A 58 -4.41 7.11 16.87
CA ILE A 58 -3.93 6.57 18.13
C ILE A 58 -5.09 6.58 19.12
N ALA A 59 -5.56 5.41 19.53
CA ALA A 59 -6.51 5.31 20.63
C ALA A 59 -5.83 5.96 21.85
N ASN A 60 -6.37 7.08 22.33
CA ASN A 60 -5.85 7.73 23.52
C ASN A 60 -5.95 6.71 24.68
N SER A 61 -4.85 6.40 25.34
CA SER A 61 -4.74 5.33 26.34
C SER A 61 -5.53 5.59 27.64
N GLU A 62 -6.42 6.58 27.65
CA GLU A 62 -7.15 7.06 28.82
C GLU A 62 -8.56 6.46 28.98
N ALA A 63 -9.03 5.65 28.02
CA ALA A 63 -10.37 5.07 28.08
C ALA A 63 -10.50 3.80 28.95
N ILE A 64 -9.44 3.36 29.65
CA ILE A 64 -9.47 2.20 30.55
C ILE A 64 -9.18 2.62 32.00
N ARG A 65 -9.89 3.62 32.52
CA ARG A 65 -10.05 3.75 33.98
C ARG A 65 -11.42 3.19 34.34
N PRO A 66 -11.53 2.08 35.09
CA PRO A 66 -12.81 1.65 35.60
C PRO A 66 -13.36 2.78 36.49
N ARG A 67 -14.54 3.32 36.14
CA ARG A 67 -15.32 4.15 37.05
C ARG A 67 -15.74 3.26 38.21
N ILE A 68 -14.92 3.21 39.26
CA ILE A 68 -15.33 2.71 40.56
C ILE A 68 -16.38 3.71 41.07
N SER A 69 -17.65 3.42 40.82
CA SER A 69 -18.75 4.07 41.51
C SER A 69 -18.75 3.56 42.94
N ARG A 70 -18.35 4.43 43.86
CA ARG A 70 -18.80 4.34 45.26
C ARG A 70 -20.30 4.52 45.32
#